data_AF-A0A0C3JM88-F1
#
_entry.id   AF-A0A0C3JM88-F1
#
_cell.length_a   1.000
_cell.length_b   1.000
_cell.length_c   1.000
_cell.angle_alpha   90.00
_cell.angle_beta   90.00
_cell.angle_gamma   90.00
#
_symmetry.space_group_name_H-M   'P 1'
#
loop_
_entity.id
_entity.type
_entity.pdbx_description
1 polymer ?
#
loop_
_entity_poly.entity_id
_entity_poly.type
_entity_poly.pdbx_seq_one_letter_code
_entity_poly.pdbx_strand_id
1 'polypeptide(L)'
;INCGTENVILGLPWLQENNPIVDWRMGMLSIDEKTDRSKELRCNISSKINPNNSLLRKITTASELAQEEHKKKPKAVLPEDYKDFALVFEKPSDGVLPPSRPYDHAINL
;
A
#
# COMPACT_ATOMS: atom_id res chain seq x y z
N ILE A 1 -2.96 9.44 3.14
CA ILE A 1 -3.78 8.30 2.66
C ILE A 1 -5.08 8.91 2.22
N ASN A 2 -5.37 8.82 0.93
CA ASN A 2 -6.63 9.33 0.38
C ASN A 2 -7.57 8.13 0.36
N CYS A 3 -8.58 8.12 1.23
CA CYS A 3 -9.55 7.02 1.34
C CYS A 3 -10.73 7.23 0.37
N GLY A 4 -10.55 7.99 -0.72
CA GLY A 4 -11.64 8.31 -1.64
C GLY A 4 -12.73 9.13 -0.96
N THR A 5 -13.97 8.65 -1.04
CA THR A 5 -15.15 9.23 -0.39
C THR A 5 -15.38 8.70 1.03
N GLU A 6 -14.67 7.65 1.41
CA GLU A 6 -14.86 6.96 2.67
C GLU A 6 -13.99 7.55 3.78
N ASN A 7 -14.54 7.64 4.99
CA ASN A 7 -13.81 8.17 6.13
C ASN A 7 -12.80 7.15 6.71
N VAL A 8 -13.08 5.85 6.56
CA VAL A 8 -12.30 4.75 7.17
C VAL A 8 -12.36 3.52 6.27
N ILE A 9 -11.23 2.82 6.15
CA ILE A 9 -11.14 1.50 5.50
C ILE A 9 -10.78 0.47 6.57
N LEU A 10 -11.64 -0.54 6.72
CA LEU A 10 -11.43 -1.64 7.66
C LEU A 10 -10.70 -2.78 6.96
N GLY A 11 -9.43 -2.96 7.29
CA GLY A 11 -8.59 -4.00 6.70
C GLY A 11 -8.80 -5.38 7.32
N LEU A 12 -8.07 -6.37 6.80
CA LEU A 12 -8.08 -7.75 7.28
C LEU A 12 -7.84 -7.90 8.80
N PRO A 13 -6.93 -7.16 9.46
CA PRO A 13 -6.74 -7.30 10.91
C PRO A 13 -8.03 -7.02 11.70
N TRP A 14 -8.78 -5.99 11.29
CA TRP A 14 -10.05 -5.63 11.94
C TRP A 14 -11.12 -6.71 11.72
N LEU A 15 -11.18 -7.28 10.51
CA LEU A 15 -12.12 -8.36 10.18
C LEU A 15 -11.81 -9.63 10.97
N GLN A 16 -10.54 -9.99 11.14
CA GLN A 16 -10.14 -11.15 11.95
C GLN A 16 -10.46 -10.96 13.43
N GLU A 17 -10.32 -9.74 13.95
CA GLU A 17 -10.54 -9.45 15.37
C GLU A 17 -12.02 -9.46 15.75
N ASN A 18 -12.88 -8.89 14.90
CA ASN A 18 -14.32 -8.73 15.19
C ASN A 18 -15.19 -9.83 14.56
N ASN A 19 -14.64 -10.56 13.58
CA ASN A 19 -15.29 -11.61 12.80
C ASN A 19 -16.78 -11.34 12.51
N PRO A 20 -17.09 -10.22 11.85
CA PRO A 20 -18.47 -9.77 11.68
C PRO A 20 -19.23 -10.65 10.69
N ILE A 21 -20.55 -10.65 10.82
CA ILE A 21 -21.44 -11.30 9.87
C ILE A 21 -21.65 -10.34 8.69
N VAL A 22 -21.29 -10.77 7.49
CA VAL A 22 -21.40 -9.96 6.27
C VAL A 22 -22.48 -10.53 5.37
N ASP A 23 -23.53 -9.74 5.11
CA ASP A 23 -24.51 -10.02 4.06
C ASP A 23 -24.10 -9.26 2.79
N TRP A 24 -23.41 -9.96 1.89
CA TRP A 24 -22.96 -9.41 0.62
C TRP A 24 -24.09 -9.04 -0.33
N ARG A 25 -25.26 -9.70 -0.23
CA ARG A 25 -26.40 -9.44 -1.10
C ARG A 25 -27.10 -8.14 -0.71
N MET A 26 -27.21 -7.89 0.60
CA MET A 26 -27.82 -6.67 1.14
C MET A 26 -26.81 -5.54 1.37
N GLY A 27 -25.51 -5.82 1.27
CA GLY A 27 -24.45 -4.85 1.54
C GLY A 27 -24.38 -4.45 3.02
N MET A 28 -24.80 -5.34 3.93
CA MET A 28 -24.86 -5.06 5.35
C MET A 28 -23.81 -5.86 6.12
N LEU A 29 -23.33 -5.27 7.21
CA LEU A 29 -22.40 -5.88 8.14
C LEU A 29 -22.97 -5.76 9.55
N SER A 30 -22.93 -6.84 10.32
CA SER A 30 -23.43 -6.90 11.69
C SER A 30 -22.38 -7.50 12.61
N ILE A 31 -22.19 -6.90 13.79
CA ILE A 31 -21.28 -7.37 14.83
C ILE A 31 -22.15 -8.06 15.88
N ASP A 32 -21.84 -9.30 16.23
CA ASP A 32 -22.49 -9.97 17.36
C ASP A 32 -21.98 -9.31 18.65
N GLU A 33 -22.88 -9.01 19.59
CA GLU A 33 -22.49 -8.45 20.89
C GLU A 33 -21.49 -9.34 21.63
N LYS A 34 -21.45 -10.64 21.31
CA LYS A 34 -20.49 -11.60 21.88
C LYS A 34 -19.08 -11.45 21.31
N THR A 35 -18.94 -10.94 20.08
CA THR A 35 -17.63 -10.70 19.43
C THR A 35 -17.24 -9.22 19.44
N ASP A 36 -18.13 -8.35 19.95
CA ASP A 36 -17.88 -6.93 20.13
C ASP A 36 -16.80 -6.66 21.21
N ARG A 37 -15.54 -6.60 20.78
CA ARG A 37 -14.41 -6.17 21.61
C ARG A 37 -14.28 -4.66 21.73
N SER A 38 -15.23 -3.86 21.21
CA SER A 38 -15.17 -2.39 21.34
C SER A 38 -15.18 -1.93 22.80
N LYS A 39 -15.79 -2.72 23.69
CA LYS A 39 -15.83 -2.49 25.15
C LYS A 39 -14.42 -2.60 25.76
N GLU A 40 -13.54 -3.42 25.21
CA GLU A 40 -12.16 -3.62 25.68
C GLU A 40 -11.21 -2.51 25.20
N LEU A 41 -11.52 -1.89 24.05
CA LEU A 41 -10.74 -0.78 23.48
C LEU A 41 -10.94 0.57 24.21
N ARG A 42 -12.00 0.74 25.01
CA ARG A 42 -12.26 2.00 25.76
C ARG A 42 -11.20 2.30 26.83
N CYS A 43 -10.50 1.29 27.34
CA CYS A 43 -9.57 1.46 28.45
C CYS A 43 -8.11 1.72 28.02
N ASN A 44 -7.74 1.39 26.77
CA ASN A 44 -6.36 1.51 26.30
C ASN A 44 -6.03 2.88 25.68
N ILE A 45 -7.03 3.64 25.24
CA ILE A 45 -6.83 4.96 24.62
C ILE A 45 -6.46 6.01 25.68
N SER A 46 -7.01 5.92 26.89
CA SER A 46 -6.71 6.89 27.95
C SER A 46 -5.33 6.73 28.59
N SER A 47 -4.67 5.57 28.44
CA SER A 47 -3.45 5.24 29.19
C SER A 47 -2.18 5.08 28.34
N LYS A 48 -2.26 5.06 27.00
CA LYS A 48 -1.11 4.76 26.14
C LYS A 48 -0.94 5.62 24.87
N ILE A 49 -1.49 6.83 24.83
CA ILE A 49 -1.12 7.79 23.77
C ILE A 49 0.01 8.68 24.30
N ASN A 50 1.26 8.27 24.05
CA ASN A 50 2.37 9.22 24.02
C ASN A 50 2.29 9.94 22.66
N PRO A 51 2.07 11.26 22.61
CA PRO A 51 1.86 12.01 21.36
C PRO A 51 3.04 11.92 20.37
N ASN A 52 4.18 11.38 20.79
CA ASN A 52 5.36 11.20 19.97
C ASN A 52 5.39 9.89 19.15
N ASN A 53 4.40 8.99 19.30
CA ASN A 53 4.36 7.72 18.56
C ASN A 53 3.55 7.78 17.24
N SER A 54 3.35 8.98 16.67
CA SER A 54 2.85 9.21 15.29
C SER A 54 3.74 8.60 14.19
N LEU A 55 4.65 7.70 14.55
CA LEU A 55 5.37 6.80 13.69
C LEU A 55 4.84 5.36 13.88
N LEU A 56 3.54 5.16 13.64
CA LEU A 56 3.09 3.83 13.20
C LEU A 56 3.72 3.60 11.83
N ARG A 57 4.93 3.04 11.84
CA ARG A 57 5.71 2.67 10.67
C ARG A 57 4.87 1.67 9.87
N LYS A 58 4.14 2.16 8.86
CA LYS A 58 3.33 1.40 7.91
C LYS A 58 4.24 0.57 7.01
N ILE A 59 4.90 -0.45 7.56
CA ILE A 59 5.54 -1.49 6.75
C ILE A 59 4.65 -2.71 6.95
N THR A 60 3.81 -2.97 5.95
CA THR A 60 3.08 -4.24 5.90
C THR A 60 4.08 -5.36 5.62
N THR A 61 3.77 -6.59 6.06
CA THR A 61 4.60 -7.77 5.80
C THR A 61 4.95 -7.92 4.30
N ALA A 62 4.02 -7.55 3.41
CA ALA A 62 4.26 -7.53 1.97
C ALA A 62 5.39 -6.56 1.54
N SER A 63 5.43 -5.35 2.12
CA SER A 63 6.49 -4.38 1.83
C SER A 63 7.85 -4.82 2.38
N GLU A 64 7.86 -5.48 3.53
CA GLU A 64 9.08 -6.05 4.11
C GLU A 64 9.66 -7.15 3.21
N LEU A 65 8.83 -8.11 2.79
CA LEU A 65 9.21 -9.17 1.85
C LEU A 65 9.71 -8.62 0.52
N ALA A 66 9.03 -7.61 -0.05
CA ALA A 66 9.47 -6.95 -1.27
C ALA A 66 10.86 -6.30 -1.12
N GLN A 67 11.11 -5.62 0.01
CA GLN A 67 12.40 -4.99 0.29
C GLN A 67 13.52 -6.01 0.48
N GLU A 68 13.26 -7.15 1.14
CA GLU A 68 14.25 -8.23 1.27
C GLU A 68 14.60 -8.85 -0.10
N GLU A 69 13.59 -9.07 -0.95
CA GLU A 69 13.77 -9.53 -2.34
C GLU A 69 14.64 -8.55 -3.15
N HIS A 70 14.38 -7.24 -3.07
CA HIS A 70 15.17 -6.24 -3.79
C HIS A 70 16.64 -6.20 -3.36
N LYS A 71 16.97 -6.54 -2.10
CA LYS A 71 18.36 -6.59 -1.60
C LYS A 71 19.13 -7.81 -2.09
N LYS A 72 18.44 -8.91 -2.41
CA LYS A 72 19.04 -10.20 -2.80
C LYS A 72 19.19 -10.37 -4.32
N LYS A 73 18.55 -9.52 -5.11
CA LYS A 73 18.59 -9.65 -6.58
C LYS A 73 19.98 -9.26 -7.09
N PRO A 74 20.67 -10.14 -7.85
CA PRO A 74 21.86 -9.74 -8.59
C PRO A 74 21.48 -8.58 -9.53
N LYS A 75 22.43 -7.68 -9.78
CA LYS A 75 22.23 -6.58 -10.74
C LYS A 75 21.70 -7.19 -12.04
N ALA A 76 20.57 -6.68 -12.52
CA ALA A 76 19.95 -7.19 -13.74
C ALA A 76 20.97 -7.11 -14.88
N VAL A 77 21.41 -8.27 -15.38
CA VAL A 77 22.30 -8.35 -16.54
C VAL A 77 21.40 -8.27 -17.76
N LEU A 78 21.66 -7.28 -18.62
CA LEU A 78 20.95 -7.17 -19.90
C LEU A 78 21.26 -8.40 -20.75
N PRO A 79 20.28 -8.98 -21.45
CA PRO A 79 20.54 -10.05 -22.41
C PRO A 79 21.53 -9.58 -23.50
N GLU A 80 22.29 -10.51 -24.07
CA GLU A 80 23.38 -10.20 -25.03
C GLU A 80 22.90 -9.31 -26.18
N ASP A 81 21.75 -9.65 -26.76
CA ASP A 81 21.15 -8.92 -27.88
C ASP A 81 20.78 -7.46 -27.55
N TYR A 82 20.72 -7.12 -26.27
CA TYR A 82 20.31 -5.80 -25.78
C TYR A 82 21.46 -4.99 -25.17
N LYS A 83 22.71 -5.49 -25.20
CA LYS A 83 23.86 -4.77 -24.66
C LYS A 83 24.12 -3.45 -25.37
N ASP A 84 23.89 -3.38 -26.68
CA ASP A 84 24.05 -2.17 -27.48
C ASP A 84 23.07 -1.06 -27.08
N PHE A 85 21.97 -1.43 -26.39
CA PHE A 85 20.94 -0.50 -25.91
C PHE A 85 21.04 -0.23 -24.41
N ALA A 86 22.18 -0.48 -23.77
CA ALA A 86 22.36 -0.25 -22.33
C ALA A 86 21.94 1.16 -21.89
N LEU A 87 22.24 2.17 -22.72
CA LEU A 87 21.87 3.57 -22.52
C LEU A 87 20.35 3.81 -22.39
N VAL A 88 19.51 2.95 -22.99
CA VAL A 88 18.03 3.07 -22.91
C VAL A 88 17.52 2.69 -21.52
N PHE A 89 18.22 1.78 -20.84
CA PHE A 89 17.85 1.28 -19.52
C PHE A 89 18.47 2.10 -18.37
N GLU A 90 19.45 2.95 -18.68
CA GLU A 90 20.01 3.88 -17.72
C GLU A 90 19.03 5.01 -17.42
N LYS A 91 18.77 5.23 -16.13
CA LYS A 91 17.88 6.30 -15.70
C LYS A 91 18.61 7.64 -15.83
N PRO A 92 18.08 8.62 -16.60
CA PRO A 92 18.67 9.95 -16.64
C PRO A 92 18.60 10.62 -15.26
N SER A 93 19.70 11.23 -14.84
CA SER A 93 19.84 11.90 -13.53
C SER A 93 18.93 13.13 -13.40
N ASP A 94 18.63 13.78 -14.52
CA ASP A 94 18.17 15.16 -14.53
C ASP A 94 16.64 15.27 -14.42
N GLY A 95 15.91 14.15 -14.46
CA GLY A 95 14.45 14.10 -14.39
C GLY A 95 13.74 14.81 -15.55
N VAL A 96 14.47 15.29 -16.55
CA VAL A 96 13.96 15.98 -17.72
C VAL A 96 13.34 14.94 -18.67
N LEU A 97 12.11 15.21 -19.11
CA LEU A 97 11.45 14.40 -20.11
C LEU A 97 12.22 14.48 -21.44
N PRO A 98 12.29 13.38 -22.21
CA PRO A 98 12.83 13.45 -23.56
C PRO A 98 12.01 14.44 -24.41
N PRO A 99 12.60 15.00 -25.47
CA PRO A 99 11.89 15.90 -26.38
C PRO A 99 10.67 15.18 -27.00
N SER A 100 9.61 15.95 -27.25
CA SER A 100 8.39 15.40 -27.83
C SER A 100 8.65 14.81 -29.21
N ARG A 101 8.04 13.65 -29.45
CA ARG A 101 8.15 12.86 -30.68
C ARG A 101 6.88 13.01 -31.53
N PRO A 102 6.98 12.78 -32.85
CA PRO A 102 5.81 12.81 -33.76
C PRO A 102 4.69 11.82 -33.39
N TYR A 103 5.01 10.79 -32.61
CA TYR A 103 4.10 9.73 -32.17
C TYR A 103 3.49 10.00 -30.78
N ASP A 104 3.81 11.14 -30.16
CA ASP A 104 3.23 11.51 -28.87
C ASP A 104 1.79 11.99 -29.10
N HIS A 105 0.81 11.24 -28.60
CA HIS A 105 -0.60 11.62 -28.65
C HIS A 105 -1.05 12.16 -27.30
N ALA A 106 -1.67 13.34 -27.31
CA ALA A 106 -2.30 13.91 -26.12
C ALA A 106 -3.56 13.12 -25.74
N ILE A 107 -3.74 12.83 -24.45
CA ILE A 107 -4.99 12.29 -23.92
C ILE A 107 -5.95 13.46 -23.72
N ASN A 108 -7.07 13.47 -24.45
CA ASN A 108 -8.16 14.40 -24.18
C ASN A 108 -8.94 13.86 -22.96
N LEU A 109 -8.98 14.63 -21.88
CA LEU A 109 -9.71 14.34 -20.65
C LEU A 109 -11.14 14.93 -20.70
#